data_AF-A0A957UFC0-F1
#
_entry.id   AF-A0A957UFC0-F1
#
_cell.length_a   1.000
_cell.length_b   1.000
_cell.length_c   1.000
_cell.angle_alpha   90.00
_cell.angle_beta   90.00
_cell.angle_gamma   90.00
#
_symmetry.space_group_name_H-M   'P 1'
#
loop_
_entity.id
_entity.type
_entity.pdbx_description
1 polymer ?
#
loop_
_entity_poly.entity_id
_entity_poly.type
_entity_poly.pdbx_seq_one_letter_code
_entity_poly.pdbx_strand_id
1 'polypeptide(L)'
;MAEAIVFRNAARNEAGGDNVPEVETQPIASGRALQPRSDLGTIVIHWTLVTAVAVSLATGLRWSVDAEGSVLNGLIGAYLPQGELWSWHVGAALLATFAMAAYGVYMTAARLRRRVALKRTVVVTMDVSPRLRWSAINVALYWVLFALLATLFVTGVLLYLGHGGVVVDIHYVSALGVAGYVVAHVFSHAMYGGVLQLLRLFRPQALRRFPGGVTWPLTGAMVAGGIVAAMVAATDLGTRPTLVIPRVDKLPKLDGRLDDAVWQRARPVRVLTQQGSNLGGSG
;
A
#
# COMPACT_ATOMS: atom_id res chain seq x y z
N MET A 1 8.62 -28.79 26.80
CA MET A 1 8.63 -27.74 27.84
C MET A 1 10.09 -27.48 28.14
N ALA A 2 10.60 -26.28 27.89
CA ALA A 2 12.01 -25.96 28.08
C ALA A 2 12.16 -25.04 29.31
N GLU A 3 12.81 -25.55 30.36
CA GLU A 3 13.19 -24.78 31.54
C GLU A 3 14.42 -23.93 31.22
N ALA A 4 14.38 -22.65 31.59
CA ALA A 4 15.55 -21.79 31.56
C ALA A 4 16.11 -21.68 32.98
N ILE A 5 17.27 -22.31 33.21
CA ILE A 5 18.02 -22.19 34.46
C ILE A 5 18.69 -20.80 34.47
N VAL A 6 18.30 -19.95 35.42
CA VAL A 6 18.96 -18.66 35.67
C VAL A 6 19.83 -18.79 36.90
N PHE A 7 21.15 -18.82 36.72
CA PHE A 7 22.11 -18.71 37.82
C PHE A 7 22.21 -17.26 38.26
N ARG A 8 21.75 -16.94 39.48
CA ARG A 8 22.03 -15.67 40.14
C ARG A 8 23.37 -15.85 40.88
N ASN A 9 24.38 -15.06 40.52
CA ASN A 9 25.64 -15.05 41.28
C ASN A 9 25.37 -14.57 42.70
N ALA A 10 25.39 -15.49 43.66
CA ALA A 10 25.38 -15.16 45.07
C ALA A 10 26.67 -14.39 45.41
N ALA A 11 26.51 -13.24 46.07
CA ALA A 11 27.63 -12.51 46.63
C ALA A 11 28.41 -13.44 47.58
N ARG A 12 29.73 -13.42 47.44
CA ARG A 12 30.69 -14.22 48.20
C ARG A 12 30.59 -13.84 49.69
N ASN A 13 29.93 -14.67 50.50
CA ASN A 13 30.07 -14.60 51.94
C ASN A 13 31.29 -15.43 52.35
N GLU A 14 32.28 -14.77 52.93
CA GLU A 14 33.47 -15.38 53.51
C GLU A 14 33.12 -16.08 54.83
N ALA A 15 32.54 -17.27 54.76
CA ALA A 15 32.48 -18.20 55.88
C ALA A 15 32.24 -19.61 55.32
N GLY A 16 33.14 -20.55 55.62
CA GLY A 16 33.18 -21.91 55.08
C GLY A 16 32.02 -22.80 55.54
N GLY A 17 30.86 -22.64 54.92
CA GLY A 17 29.75 -23.59 54.93
C GLY A 17 29.40 -24.00 53.50
N ASP A 18 29.09 -25.27 53.29
CA ASP A 18 28.68 -25.81 51.99
C ASP A 18 27.45 -25.05 51.46
N ASN A 19 27.71 -24.13 50.52
CA ASN A 19 26.68 -23.38 49.81
C ASN A 19 26.03 -24.29 48.77
N VAL A 20 25.06 -25.11 49.19
CA VAL A 20 24.10 -25.69 48.26
C VAL A 20 23.23 -24.53 47.76
N PRO A 21 23.23 -24.18 46.46
CA PRO A 21 22.37 -23.14 45.95
C PRO A 21 20.91 -23.59 46.14
N GLU A 22 20.18 -22.85 46.96
CA GLU A 22 18.74 -23.01 47.09
C GLU A 22 18.11 -22.65 45.74
N VAL A 23 17.65 -23.68 45.02
CA VAL A 23 16.91 -23.53 43.77
C VAL A 23 15.51 -23.09 44.16
N GLU A 24 15.34 -21.79 44.36
CA GLU A 24 14.02 -21.17 44.49
C GLU A 24 13.31 -21.30 43.14
N THR A 25 12.50 -22.35 43.00
CA THR A 25 11.59 -22.55 41.87
C THR A 25 10.50 -21.50 41.96
N GLN A 26 10.78 -20.30 41.45
CA GLN A 26 9.71 -19.32 41.28
C GLN A 26 8.67 -19.89 40.31
N PRO A 27 7.41 -20.04 40.75
CA PRO A 27 6.36 -20.44 39.84
C PRO A 27 6.31 -19.42 38.71
N ILE A 28 6.52 -19.87 37.47
CA ILE A 28 6.30 -19.06 36.28
C ILE A 28 4.86 -18.58 36.39
N ALA A 29 4.69 -17.31 36.79
CA ALA A 29 3.39 -16.65 36.80
C ALA A 29 2.75 -16.99 35.46
N SER A 30 1.64 -17.71 35.49
CA SER A 30 0.96 -18.28 34.33
C SER A 30 0.75 -17.16 33.31
N GLY A 31 1.69 -17.11 32.35
CA GLY A 31 1.86 -15.95 31.50
C GLY A 31 0.62 -15.83 30.64
N ARG A 32 -0.21 -14.80 30.91
CA ARG A 32 -1.16 -14.33 29.90
C ARG A 32 -0.37 -14.20 28.60
N ALA A 33 -0.69 -15.04 27.62
CA ALA A 33 -0.06 -14.98 26.31
C ALA A 33 -0.10 -13.53 25.84
N LEU A 34 1.07 -12.88 25.76
CA LEU A 34 1.16 -11.46 25.43
C LEU A 34 0.47 -11.25 24.08
N GLN A 35 -0.59 -10.46 24.08
CA GLN A 35 -1.39 -10.23 22.90
C GLN A 35 -0.52 -9.61 21.78
N PRO A 36 -0.69 -10.02 20.51
CA PRO A 36 0.02 -9.41 19.40
C PRO A 36 -0.25 -7.90 19.30
N ARG A 37 0.81 -7.12 19.08
CA ARG A 37 0.78 -5.66 18.93
C ARG A 37 1.61 -5.23 17.72
N SER A 38 1.37 -4.03 17.20
CA SER A 38 2.17 -3.44 16.12
C SER A 38 2.70 -2.08 16.52
N ASP A 39 3.92 -1.75 16.09
CA ASP A 39 4.47 -0.43 16.34
C ASP A 39 3.68 0.66 15.62
N LEU A 40 3.61 1.84 16.24
CA LEU A 40 2.78 2.95 15.75
C LEU A 40 3.10 3.33 14.30
N GLY A 41 4.38 3.37 13.92
CA GLY A 41 4.76 3.73 12.55
C GLY A 41 4.28 2.70 11.52
N THR A 42 4.35 1.40 11.84
CA THR A 42 3.76 0.36 11.00
C THR A 42 2.25 0.53 10.88
N ILE A 43 1.53 0.83 11.97
CA ILE A 43 0.07 1.02 11.95
C ILE A 43 -0.30 2.21 11.05
N VAL A 44 0.34 3.37 11.26
CA VAL A 44 0.05 4.59 10.50
C VAL A 44 0.31 4.38 9.01
N ILE A 45 1.52 3.96 8.64
CA ILE A 45 1.89 3.77 7.23
C ILE A 45 0.99 2.71 6.57
N HIS A 46 0.65 1.64 7.29
CA HIS A 46 -0.22 0.60 6.78
C HIS A 46 -1.63 1.14 6.48
N TRP A 47 -2.27 1.82 7.43
CA TRP A 47 -3.61 2.36 7.22
C TRP A 47 -3.63 3.44 6.14
N THR A 48 -2.58 4.27 6.05
CA THR A 48 -2.41 5.20 4.92
C THR A 48 -2.41 4.46 3.59
N LEU A 49 -1.62 3.37 3.47
CA LEU A 49 -1.58 2.56 2.25
C LEU A 49 -2.92 1.85 1.98
N VAL A 50 -3.57 1.30 3.01
CA VAL A 50 -4.87 0.62 2.88
C VAL A 50 -5.93 1.58 2.35
N THR A 51 -6.01 2.80 2.89
CA THR A 51 -6.94 3.82 2.40
C THR A 51 -6.64 4.20 0.95
N ALA A 52 -5.36 4.44 0.62
CA ALA A 52 -4.94 4.76 -0.74
C ALA A 52 -5.32 3.65 -1.74
N VAL A 53 -4.99 2.40 -1.42
CA VAL A 53 -5.30 1.23 -2.26
C VAL A 53 -6.81 1.03 -2.38
N ALA A 54 -7.59 1.20 -1.30
CA ALA A 54 -9.03 1.05 -1.35
C ALA A 54 -9.70 2.08 -2.28
N VAL A 55 -9.31 3.36 -2.17
CA VAL A 55 -9.84 4.42 -3.04
C VAL A 55 -9.40 4.22 -4.49
N SER A 56 -8.13 3.88 -4.72
CA SER A 56 -7.60 3.62 -6.07
C SER A 56 -8.27 2.41 -6.72
N LEU A 57 -8.50 1.31 -5.98
CA LEU A 57 -9.24 0.15 -6.49
C LEU A 57 -10.70 0.50 -6.79
N ALA A 58 -11.39 1.22 -5.90
CA ALA A 58 -12.80 1.57 -6.11
C ALA A 58 -13.00 2.46 -7.35
N THR A 59 -12.14 3.45 -7.52
CA THR A 59 -12.16 4.37 -8.68
C THR A 59 -11.70 3.67 -9.98
N GLY A 60 -10.67 2.83 -9.92
CA GLY A 60 -10.19 2.07 -11.08
C GLY A 60 -11.17 0.98 -11.55
N LEU A 61 -11.79 0.26 -10.60
CA LEU A 61 -12.83 -0.72 -10.92
C LEU A 61 -14.03 -0.06 -11.61
N ARG A 62 -14.39 1.16 -11.22
CA ARG A 62 -15.46 1.91 -11.89
C ARG A 62 -15.17 2.11 -13.38
N TRP A 63 -13.95 2.51 -13.74
CA TRP A 63 -13.55 2.62 -15.15
C TRP A 63 -13.62 1.28 -15.90
N SER A 64 -13.22 0.18 -15.25
CA SER A 64 -13.31 -1.16 -15.86
C SER A 64 -14.75 -1.65 -16.05
N VAL A 65 -15.68 -1.16 -15.22
CA VAL A 65 -17.10 -1.48 -15.31
C VAL A 65 -17.79 -0.68 -16.41
N ASP A 66 -17.36 0.56 -16.64
CA ASP A 66 -17.87 1.40 -17.72
C ASP A 66 -17.27 1.05 -19.10
N ALA A 67 -16.30 0.13 -19.15
CA ALA A 67 -15.74 -0.37 -20.39
C ALA A 67 -16.81 -1.09 -21.24
N GLU A 68 -16.73 -0.90 -22.55
CA GLU A 68 -17.66 -1.51 -23.51
C GLU A 68 -17.66 -3.04 -23.37
N GLY A 69 -18.86 -3.63 -23.27
CA GLY A 69 -19.02 -5.08 -23.10
C GLY A 69 -18.69 -5.60 -21.69
N SER A 70 -18.45 -4.75 -20.69
CA SER A 70 -18.15 -5.20 -19.33
C SER A 70 -19.35 -5.89 -18.68
N VAL A 71 -19.20 -7.19 -18.43
CA VAL A 71 -20.21 -8.00 -17.70
C VAL A 71 -20.37 -7.58 -16.24
N LEU A 72 -19.38 -6.88 -15.68
CA LEU A 72 -19.39 -6.45 -14.29
C LEU A 72 -20.36 -5.29 -14.03
N ASN A 73 -20.80 -4.58 -15.07
CA ASN A 73 -21.68 -3.42 -14.91
C ASN A 73 -23.02 -3.77 -14.27
N GLY A 74 -23.66 -4.84 -14.74
CA GLY A 74 -24.92 -5.31 -14.15
C GLY A 74 -24.78 -5.82 -12.72
N LEU A 75 -23.58 -6.26 -12.31
CA LEU A 75 -23.35 -6.90 -11.01
C LEU A 75 -22.99 -5.89 -9.91
N ILE A 76 -22.07 -4.98 -10.20
CA ILE A 76 -21.46 -4.11 -9.18
C ILE A 76 -21.52 -2.62 -9.54
N GLY A 77 -21.97 -2.25 -10.74
CA GLY A 77 -21.93 -0.86 -11.22
C GLY A 77 -22.66 0.13 -10.33
N ALA A 78 -23.76 -0.29 -9.70
CA ALA A 78 -24.57 0.54 -8.80
C ALA A 78 -23.88 0.88 -7.46
N TYR A 79 -22.91 0.08 -7.02
CA TYR A 79 -22.24 0.25 -5.73
C TYR A 79 -20.90 1.01 -5.84
N LEU A 80 -20.40 1.20 -7.06
CA LEU A 80 -19.14 1.88 -7.31
C LEU A 80 -19.32 3.41 -7.29
N PRO A 81 -18.27 4.15 -6.91
CA PRO A 81 -18.34 5.61 -6.83
C PRO A 81 -18.72 6.22 -8.18
N GLN A 82 -19.45 7.33 -8.12
CA GLN A 82 -19.87 8.13 -9.27
C GLN A 82 -19.27 9.53 -9.18
N GLY A 83 -19.26 10.25 -10.30
CA GLY A 83 -18.82 11.64 -10.38
C GLY A 83 -17.40 11.79 -10.94
N GLU A 84 -16.65 12.76 -10.42
CA GLU A 84 -15.25 12.94 -10.77
C GLU A 84 -14.46 11.79 -10.13
N LEU A 85 -13.82 10.94 -10.92
CA LEU A 85 -13.07 9.76 -10.44
C LEU A 85 -11.56 9.91 -10.62
N TRP A 86 -11.16 10.73 -11.60
CA TRP A 86 -9.77 10.88 -12.00
C TRP A 86 -8.93 11.52 -10.89
N SER A 87 -9.38 12.62 -10.31
CA SER A 87 -8.65 13.31 -9.25
C SER A 87 -8.54 12.44 -8.00
N TRP A 88 -9.58 11.68 -7.67
CA TRP A 88 -9.52 10.71 -6.57
C TRP A 88 -8.57 9.56 -6.84
N HIS A 89 -8.56 9.01 -8.05
CA HIS A 89 -7.65 7.92 -8.41
C HIS A 89 -6.19 8.38 -8.39
N VAL A 90 -5.89 9.53 -9.01
CA VAL A 90 -4.54 10.12 -9.04
C VAL A 90 -4.10 10.56 -7.65
N GLY A 91 -4.99 11.19 -6.86
CA GLY A 91 -4.71 11.57 -5.48
C GLY A 91 -4.43 10.37 -4.57
N ALA A 92 -5.19 9.28 -4.75
CA ALA A 92 -4.96 8.03 -4.03
C ALA A 92 -3.65 7.35 -4.47
N ALA A 93 -3.32 7.38 -5.76
CA ALA A 93 -2.03 6.90 -6.26
C ALA A 93 -0.86 7.69 -5.66
N LEU A 94 -0.99 9.02 -5.57
CA LEU A 94 0.01 9.88 -4.92
C LEU A 94 0.19 9.55 -3.44
N LEU A 95 -0.92 9.28 -2.73
CA LEU A 95 -0.89 8.85 -1.33
C LEU A 95 -0.26 7.46 -1.17
N ALA A 96 -0.46 6.55 -2.12
CA ALA A 96 0.21 5.26 -2.15
C ALA A 96 1.73 5.42 -2.38
N THR A 97 2.15 6.28 -3.31
CA THR A 97 3.57 6.62 -3.54
C THR A 97 4.21 7.20 -2.28
N PHE A 98 3.53 8.13 -1.60
CA PHE A 98 3.93 8.65 -0.29
C PHE A 98 4.16 7.51 0.70
N ALA A 99 3.18 6.61 0.86
CA ALA A 99 3.24 5.52 1.83
C ALA A 99 4.37 4.52 1.49
N MET A 100 4.59 4.22 0.22
CA MET A 100 5.67 3.34 -0.24
C MET A 100 7.06 3.93 0.07
N ALA A 101 7.28 5.20 -0.25
CA ALA A 101 8.53 5.89 0.06
C ALA A 101 8.77 5.97 1.57
N ALA A 102 7.75 6.35 2.34
CA ALA A 102 7.80 6.39 3.79
C ALA A 102 8.09 5.00 4.38
N TYR A 103 7.43 3.95 3.88
CA TYR A 103 7.66 2.58 4.34
C TYR A 103 9.11 2.15 4.11
N GLY A 104 9.66 2.42 2.92
CA GLY A 104 11.05 2.15 2.60
C GLY A 104 12.00 2.77 3.62
N VAL A 105 11.89 4.09 3.84
CA VAL A 105 12.71 4.83 4.80
C VAL A 105 12.50 4.32 6.24
N TYR A 106 11.25 4.15 6.67
CA TYR A 106 10.90 3.69 8.01
C TYR A 106 11.52 2.33 8.33
N MET A 107 11.44 1.38 7.39
CA MET A 107 12.01 0.04 7.55
C MET A 107 13.53 0.07 7.77
N THR A 108 14.23 1.02 7.16
CA THR A 108 15.66 1.24 7.38
C THR A 108 15.93 1.90 8.74
N ALA A 109 15.26 3.03 9.03
CA ALA A 109 15.50 3.86 10.20
C ALA A 109 15.12 3.15 11.51
N ALA A 110 14.05 2.34 11.48
CA ALA A 110 13.57 1.54 12.60
C ALA A 110 14.23 0.14 12.69
N ARG A 111 15.17 -0.20 11.79
CA ARG A 111 15.86 -1.51 11.71
C ARG A 111 14.91 -2.71 11.59
N LEU A 112 13.79 -2.53 10.88
CA LEU A 112 12.73 -3.53 10.74
C LEU A 112 12.88 -4.41 9.49
N ARG A 113 13.92 -4.21 8.67
CA ARG A 113 14.19 -4.97 7.42
C ARG A 113 14.10 -6.48 7.57
N ARG A 114 14.45 -7.05 8.74
CA ARG A 114 14.34 -8.51 9.00
C ARG A 114 12.90 -9.04 8.91
N ARG A 115 11.87 -8.19 9.05
CA ARG A 115 10.46 -8.59 8.93
C ARG A 115 10.08 -9.08 7.53
N VAL A 116 10.72 -8.52 6.50
CA VAL A 116 10.46 -8.82 5.08
C VAL A 116 11.61 -9.58 4.41
N ALA A 117 12.53 -10.15 5.19
CA ALA A 117 13.70 -10.82 4.65
C ALA A 117 13.30 -12.06 3.82
N LEU A 118 13.62 -12.06 2.52
CA LEU A 118 13.34 -13.16 1.59
C LEU A 118 13.84 -14.52 2.10
N LYS A 119 14.97 -14.56 2.82
CA LYS A 119 15.49 -15.81 3.40
C LYS A 119 14.48 -16.54 4.29
N ARG A 120 13.46 -15.86 4.82
CA ARG A 120 12.39 -16.47 5.62
C ARG A 120 11.41 -17.31 4.79
N THR A 121 11.32 -17.12 3.48
CA THR A 121 10.40 -17.89 2.62
C THR A 121 10.85 -19.34 2.46
N VAL A 122 12.14 -19.64 2.70
CA VAL A 122 12.68 -21.02 2.69
C VAL A 122 11.92 -21.94 3.66
N VAL A 123 11.34 -21.38 4.74
CA VAL A 123 10.54 -22.14 5.72
C VAL A 123 9.29 -22.78 5.10
N VAL A 124 8.82 -22.30 3.94
CA VAL A 124 7.67 -22.89 3.23
C VAL A 124 7.95 -24.34 2.79
N THR A 125 9.20 -24.66 2.44
CA THR A 125 9.58 -25.98 1.93
C THR A 125 10.07 -26.93 3.03
N MET A 126 10.12 -26.47 4.28
CA MET A 126 10.61 -27.25 5.41
C MET A 126 9.46 -28.00 6.10
N ASP A 127 9.79 -29.12 6.76
CA ASP A 127 8.84 -29.81 7.62
C ASP A 127 8.71 -29.12 8.97
N VAL A 128 7.78 -28.17 9.04
CA VAL A 128 7.55 -27.30 10.21
C VAL A 128 6.06 -27.15 10.47
N SER A 129 5.73 -26.67 11.68
CA SER A 129 4.34 -26.43 12.06
C SER A 129 3.59 -25.53 11.04
N PRO A 130 2.30 -25.77 10.79
CA PRO A 130 1.51 -24.98 9.83
C PRO A 130 1.56 -23.47 10.09
N ARG A 131 1.60 -23.05 11.37
CA ARG A 131 1.70 -21.63 11.73
C ARG A 131 2.98 -20.97 11.21
N LEU A 132 4.11 -21.68 11.30
CA LEU A 132 5.39 -21.18 10.78
C LEU A 132 5.39 -21.11 9.25
N ARG A 133 4.80 -22.12 8.58
CA ARG A 133 4.61 -22.10 7.12
C ARG A 133 3.78 -20.89 6.68
N TRP A 134 2.64 -20.65 7.32
CA TRP A 134 1.79 -19.48 7.02
C TRP A 134 2.49 -18.15 7.30
N SER A 135 3.34 -18.07 8.34
CA SER A 135 4.17 -16.89 8.56
C SER A 135 5.18 -16.65 7.42
N ALA A 136 5.71 -17.71 6.82
CA ALA A 136 6.63 -17.62 5.68
C ALA A 136 5.91 -17.28 4.36
N ILE A 137 4.71 -17.85 4.14
CA ILE A 137 3.81 -17.46 3.05
C ILE A 137 3.48 -15.98 3.13
N ASN A 138 3.20 -15.46 4.32
CA ASN A 138 2.94 -14.03 4.51
C ASN A 138 4.15 -13.15 4.16
N VAL A 139 5.39 -13.65 4.29
CA VAL A 139 6.58 -12.93 3.77
C VAL A 139 6.61 -12.95 2.24
N ALA A 140 6.31 -14.08 1.59
CA ALA A 140 6.24 -14.16 0.13
C ALA A 140 5.16 -13.22 -0.43
N LEU A 141 4.00 -13.18 0.24
CA LEU A 141 2.91 -12.24 -0.06
C LEU A 141 3.41 -10.79 -0.06
N TYR A 142 4.21 -10.35 0.93
CA TYR A 142 4.76 -8.98 0.91
C TYR A 142 5.53 -8.65 -0.37
N TRP A 143 6.31 -9.60 -0.89
CA TRP A 143 7.07 -9.41 -2.13
C TRP A 143 6.19 -9.38 -3.37
N VAL A 144 5.15 -10.21 -3.41
CA VAL A 144 4.11 -10.13 -4.44
C VAL A 144 3.46 -8.75 -4.44
N LEU A 145 3.07 -8.24 -3.27
CA LEU A 145 2.51 -6.89 -3.16
C LEU A 145 3.51 -5.82 -3.63
N PHE A 146 4.78 -5.89 -3.23
CA PHE A 146 5.78 -4.91 -3.68
C PHE A 146 5.94 -4.91 -5.20
N ALA A 147 5.96 -6.09 -5.83
CA ALA A 147 6.01 -6.21 -7.27
C ALA A 147 4.75 -5.62 -7.93
N LEU A 148 3.56 -5.95 -7.43
CA LEU A 148 2.29 -5.43 -7.94
C LEU A 148 2.20 -3.91 -7.82
N LEU A 149 2.55 -3.34 -6.66
CA LEU A 149 2.52 -1.89 -6.45
C LEU A 149 3.56 -1.17 -7.32
N ALA A 150 4.75 -1.76 -7.52
CA ALA A 150 5.74 -1.22 -8.44
C ALA A 150 5.24 -1.23 -9.89
N THR A 151 4.64 -2.34 -10.33
CA THR A 151 4.02 -2.44 -11.67
C THR A 151 2.90 -1.42 -11.84
N LEU A 152 2.01 -1.28 -10.85
CA LEU A 152 0.91 -0.31 -10.87
C LEU A 152 1.42 1.13 -10.91
N PHE A 153 2.48 1.45 -10.16
CA PHE A 153 3.10 2.76 -10.21
C PHE A 153 3.66 3.06 -11.61
N VAL A 154 4.47 2.15 -12.17
CA VAL A 154 5.10 2.36 -13.49
C VAL A 154 4.03 2.44 -14.59
N THR A 155 3.11 1.49 -14.63
CA THR A 155 2.02 1.50 -15.62
C THR A 155 1.08 2.68 -15.43
N GLY A 156 0.80 3.10 -14.19
CA GLY A 156 0.02 4.31 -13.90
C GLY A 156 0.69 5.58 -14.42
N VAL A 157 2.01 5.72 -14.24
CA VAL A 157 2.78 6.83 -14.83
C VAL A 157 2.75 6.77 -16.35
N LEU A 158 2.93 5.59 -16.96
CA LEU A 158 2.85 5.42 -18.40
C LEU A 158 1.47 5.80 -18.95
N LEU A 159 0.38 5.36 -18.31
CA LEU A 159 -0.98 5.75 -18.66
C LEU A 159 -1.20 7.26 -18.51
N TYR A 160 -0.67 7.86 -17.44
CA TYR A 160 -0.72 9.30 -17.21
C TYR A 160 -0.04 10.09 -18.33
N LEU A 161 1.08 9.58 -18.85
CA LEU A 161 1.82 10.15 -19.98
C LEU A 161 1.18 9.85 -21.34
N GLY A 162 0.10 9.07 -21.36
CA GLY A 162 -0.61 8.74 -22.59
C GLY A 162 -0.06 7.51 -23.33
N HIS A 163 0.40 6.50 -22.61
CA HIS A 163 0.71 5.19 -23.17
C HIS A 163 -0.41 4.20 -22.85
N GLY A 164 -1.46 4.14 -23.68
CA GLY A 164 -2.54 3.16 -23.60
C GLY A 164 -2.19 1.77 -24.15
N GLY A 165 -3.22 1.00 -24.54
CA GLY A 165 -3.05 -0.36 -25.09
C GLY A 165 -2.66 -1.38 -24.03
N VAL A 166 -1.62 -2.18 -24.27
CA VAL A 166 -1.15 -3.25 -23.36
C VAL A 166 -0.85 -2.74 -21.95
N VAL A 167 -0.46 -1.47 -21.80
CA VAL A 167 -0.22 -0.85 -20.49
C VAL A 167 -1.51 -0.84 -19.64
N VAL A 168 -2.67 -0.60 -20.26
CA VAL A 168 -3.98 -0.64 -19.60
C VAL A 168 -4.24 -2.06 -19.07
N ASP A 169 -4.00 -3.07 -19.90
CA ASP A 169 -4.21 -4.47 -19.52
C ASP A 169 -3.32 -4.87 -18.35
N ILE A 170 -2.03 -4.51 -18.40
CA ILE A 170 -1.08 -4.79 -17.30
C ILE A 170 -1.51 -4.07 -16.03
N HIS A 171 -1.91 -2.80 -16.13
CA HIS A 171 -2.37 -2.03 -14.98
C HIS A 171 -3.64 -2.66 -14.36
N TYR A 172 -4.62 -3.00 -15.19
CA TYR A 172 -5.88 -3.62 -14.79
C TYR A 172 -5.66 -4.99 -14.13
N VAL A 173 -4.92 -5.89 -14.78
CA VAL A 173 -4.61 -7.22 -14.23
C VAL A 173 -3.82 -7.11 -12.93
N SER A 174 -2.88 -6.17 -12.84
CA SER A 174 -2.15 -5.93 -11.60
C SER A 174 -3.06 -5.40 -10.49
N ALA A 175 -4.04 -4.54 -10.80
CA ALA A 175 -5.01 -4.05 -9.84
C ALA A 175 -5.92 -5.18 -9.31
N LEU A 176 -6.39 -6.07 -10.19
CA LEU A 176 -7.08 -7.29 -9.77
C LEU A 176 -6.19 -8.20 -8.92
N GLY A 177 -4.90 -8.29 -9.27
CA GLY A 177 -3.89 -8.98 -8.48
C GLY A 177 -3.76 -8.41 -7.06
N VAL A 178 -3.80 -7.08 -6.91
CA VAL A 178 -3.83 -6.43 -5.59
C VAL A 178 -5.12 -6.76 -4.82
N ALA A 179 -6.28 -6.76 -5.48
CA ALA A 179 -7.53 -7.15 -4.84
C ALA A 179 -7.48 -8.61 -4.33
N GLY A 180 -6.99 -9.54 -5.16
CA GLY A 180 -6.76 -10.94 -4.75
C GLY A 180 -5.71 -11.06 -3.63
N TYR A 181 -4.64 -10.26 -3.69
CA TYR A 181 -3.64 -10.19 -2.63
C TYR A 181 -4.25 -9.76 -1.30
N VAL A 182 -5.14 -8.76 -1.26
CA VAL A 182 -5.75 -8.29 -0.01
C VAL A 182 -6.49 -9.45 0.69
N VAL A 183 -7.27 -10.23 -0.07
CA VAL A 183 -7.97 -11.41 0.46
C VAL A 183 -6.98 -12.43 1.00
N ALA A 184 -5.97 -12.80 0.20
CA ALA A 184 -4.94 -13.76 0.61
C ALA A 184 -4.14 -13.29 1.84
N HIS A 185 -3.86 -11.99 1.92
CA HIS A 185 -3.12 -11.36 3.00
C HIS A 185 -3.89 -11.42 4.32
N VAL A 186 -5.17 -11.00 4.33
CA VAL A 186 -6.04 -11.07 5.51
C VAL A 186 -6.23 -12.51 5.96
N PHE A 187 -6.48 -13.42 5.01
CA PHE A 187 -6.60 -14.85 5.30
C PHE A 187 -5.32 -15.43 5.92
N SER A 188 -4.16 -15.10 5.36
CA SER A 188 -2.87 -15.57 5.89
C SER A 188 -2.66 -15.11 7.34
N HIS A 189 -3.06 -13.89 7.69
CA HIS A 189 -3.00 -13.37 9.06
C HIS A 189 -3.86 -14.18 10.03
N ALA A 190 -5.08 -14.55 9.62
CA ALA A 190 -5.94 -15.42 10.39
C ALA A 190 -5.32 -16.81 10.59
N MET A 191 -4.68 -17.37 9.56
CA MET A 191 -4.13 -18.73 9.61
C MET A 191 -2.90 -18.89 10.53
N TYR A 192 -2.00 -17.91 10.63
CA TYR A 192 -0.83 -18.06 11.51
C TYR A 192 -1.03 -17.54 12.93
N GLY A 193 -1.93 -16.58 13.16
CA GLY A 193 -2.09 -15.92 14.46
C GLY A 193 -3.53 -15.62 14.90
N GLY A 194 -4.53 -16.10 14.15
CA GLY A 194 -5.95 -15.93 14.47
C GLY A 194 -6.43 -14.48 14.43
N VAL A 195 -7.61 -14.24 15.00
CA VAL A 195 -8.24 -12.91 15.05
C VAL A 195 -7.39 -11.89 15.82
N LEU A 196 -6.67 -12.33 16.86
CA LEU A 196 -5.78 -11.45 17.63
C LEU A 196 -4.64 -10.88 16.77
N GLN A 197 -4.21 -11.61 15.75
CA GLN A 197 -3.21 -11.13 14.80
C GLN A 197 -3.75 -10.08 13.83
N LEU A 198 -5.05 -10.14 13.50
CA LEU A 198 -5.70 -9.06 12.74
C LEU A 198 -5.85 -7.81 13.61
N LEU A 199 -6.30 -8.01 14.86
CA LEU A 199 -6.51 -6.92 15.81
C LEU A 199 -5.23 -6.20 16.25
N ARG A 200 -4.04 -6.76 15.96
CA ARG A 200 -2.75 -6.11 16.27
C ARG A 200 -2.61 -4.73 15.64
N LEU A 201 -3.28 -4.48 14.50
CA LEU A 201 -3.25 -3.20 13.80
C LEU A 201 -4.02 -2.09 14.53
N PHE A 202 -4.80 -2.44 15.54
CA PHE A 202 -5.50 -1.50 16.43
C PHE A 202 -4.85 -1.41 17.82
N ARG A 203 -3.74 -2.14 18.05
CA ARG A 203 -3.06 -2.23 19.35
C ARG A 203 -1.65 -1.67 19.24
N PRO A 204 -1.48 -0.34 19.38
CA PRO A 204 -0.18 0.29 19.23
C PRO A 204 0.78 -0.17 20.34
N GLN A 205 2.05 -0.29 19.99
CA GLN A 205 3.18 -0.41 20.92
C GLN A 205 4.26 0.60 20.53
N ALA A 206 5.02 1.07 21.52
CA ALA A 206 6.18 1.90 21.26
C ALA A 206 7.24 1.07 20.50
N LEU A 207 7.91 1.69 19.54
CA LEU A 207 9.05 1.06 18.87
C LEU A 207 10.16 0.84 19.90
N ARG A 208 10.67 -0.39 19.99
CA ARG A 208 11.82 -0.69 20.84
C ARG A 208 13.02 0.12 20.36
N ARG A 209 13.54 0.99 21.24
CA ARG A 209 14.74 1.79 20.96
C ARG A 209 15.99 0.92 21.07
N PHE A 210 16.94 1.14 20.17
CA PHE A 210 18.26 0.51 20.20
C PHE A 210 19.33 1.60 20.34
N PRO A 211 20.45 1.32 21.03
CA PRO A 211 21.60 2.22 21.03
C PRO A 211 22.05 2.55 19.59
N GLY A 212 22.25 3.84 19.30
CA GLY A 212 22.61 4.33 17.96
C GLY A 212 21.49 4.25 16.92
N GLY A 213 20.22 4.11 17.33
CA GLY A 213 19.07 4.19 16.45
C GLY A 213 18.63 5.63 16.16
N VAL A 214 17.90 5.83 15.06
CA VAL A 214 17.29 7.13 14.74
C VAL A 214 16.25 7.49 15.80
N THR A 215 16.28 8.73 16.30
CA THR A 215 15.40 9.19 17.39
C THR A 215 13.93 9.24 16.97
N TRP A 216 13.66 9.68 15.73
CA TRP A 216 12.32 9.90 15.19
C TRP A 216 12.13 9.21 13.83
N PRO A 217 12.17 7.86 13.79
CA PRO A 217 12.18 7.12 12.53
C PRO A 217 10.87 7.31 11.74
N LEU A 218 9.73 7.44 12.43
CA LEU A 218 8.44 7.69 11.79
C LEU A 218 8.38 9.10 11.18
N THR A 219 8.75 10.13 11.94
CA THR A 219 8.75 11.51 11.44
C THR A 219 9.66 11.67 10.23
N GLY A 220 10.88 11.14 10.28
CA GLY A 220 11.80 11.16 9.14
C GLY A 220 11.23 10.44 7.91
N ALA A 221 10.56 9.31 8.12
CA ALA A 221 9.88 8.58 7.04
C ALA A 221 8.71 9.36 6.43
N MET A 222 7.87 10.01 7.26
CA MET A 222 6.75 10.84 6.79
C MET A 222 7.26 12.04 5.97
N VAL A 223 8.32 12.71 6.44
CA VAL A 223 8.95 13.82 5.71
C VAL A 223 9.49 13.34 4.36
N ALA A 224 10.23 12.23 4.35
CA ALA A 224 10.78 11.69 3.10
C ALA A 224 9.67 11.29 2.11
N GLY A 225 8.62 10.62 2.56
CA GLY A 225 7.45 10.31 1.74
C GLY A 225 6.77 11.57 1.21
N GLY A 226 6.63 12.60 2.05
CA GLY A 226 6.04 13.88 1.71
C GLY A 226 6.83 14.61 0.62
N ILE A 227 8.16 14.61 0.71
CA ILE A 227 9.05 15.17 -0.32
C ILE A 227 8.84 14.45 -1.66
N VAL A 228 8.80 13.11 -1.66
CA VAL A 228 8.56 12.33 -2.89
C VAL A 228 7.21 12.67 -3.52
N ALA A 229 6.14 12.69 -2.73
CA ALA A 229 4.82 13.05 -3.23
C ALA A 229 4.76 14.50 -3.73
N ALA A 230 5.37 15.45 -3.01
CA ALA A 230 5.44 16.84 -3.43
C ALA A 230 6.20 17.01 -4.74
N MET A 231 7.30 16.28 -4.95
CA MET A 231 8.04 16.30 -6.23
C MET A 231 7.17 15.79 -7.39
N VAL A 232 6.43 14.69 -7.19
CA VAL A 232 5.52 14.15 -8.22
C VAL A 232 4.42 15.18 -8.54
N ALA A 233 3.77 15.73 -7.52
CA ALA A 233 2.72 16.73 -7.69
C ALA A 233 3.23 18.03 -8.35
N ALA A 234 4.42 18.50 -7.95
CA ALA A 234 5.03 19.69 -8.55
C ALA A 234 5.40 19.46 -10.03
N THR A 235 5.89 18.27 -10.36
CA THR A 235 6.21 17.90 -11.75
C THR A 235 4.95 17.90 -12.61
N ASP A 236 3.86 17.36 -12.08
CA ASP A 236 2.57 17.36 -12.76
C ASP A 236 2.02 18.79 -12.93
N LEU A 237 1.89 19.54 -11.84
CA LEU A 237 1.39 20.93 -11.89
C LEU A 237 2.25 21.84 -12.80
N GLY A 238 3.56 21.60 -12.86
CA GLY A 238 4.49 22.35 -13.70
C GLY A 238 4.46 21.98 -15.18
N THR A 239 3.96 20.80 -15.55
CA THR A 239 3.96 20.32 -16.96
C THR A 239 2.56 20.30 -17.59
N ARG A 240 1.49 20.56 -16.82
CA ARG A 240 0.11 20.57 -17.31
C ARG A 240 -0.11 21.62 -18.41
N PRO A 241 -0.59 21.23 -19.61
CA PRO A 241 -1.02 22.19 -20.62
C PRO A 241 -2.31 22.89 -20.17
N THR A 242 -2.39 24.20 -20.38
CA THR A 242 -3.58 25.00 -20.06
C THR A 242 -4.49 25.13 -21.27
N LEU A 243 -5.75 24.71 -21.14
CA LEU A 243 -6.79 24.99 -22.13
C LEU A 243 -7.41 26.36 -21.86
N VAL A 244 -7.21 27.31 -22.77
CA VAL A 244 -7.85 28.62 -22.68
C VAL A 244 -9.24 28.54 -23.30
N ILE A 245 -10.29 28.66 -22.48
CA ILE A 245 -11.68 28.69 -22.92
C ILE A 245 -12.11 30.17 -23.00
N PRO A 246 -12.23 30.78 -24.19
CA PRO A 246 -12.64 32.16 -24.31
C PRO A 246 -14.12 32.31 -23.92
N ARG A 247 -14.43 33.33 -23.12
CA ARG A 247 -15.81 33.72 -22.84
C ARG A 247 -16.41 34.38 -24.09
N VAL A 248 -17.63 34.02 -24.44
CA VAL A 248 -18.35 34.54 -25.61
C VAL A 248 -19.68 35.11 -25.19
N ASP A 249 -20.06 36.25 -25.79
CA ASP A 249 -21.30 36.94 -25.45
C ASP A 249 -22.54 36.33 -26.13
N LYS A 250 -22.32 35.64 -27.26
CA LYS A 250 -23.35 34.90 -27.98
C LYS A 250 -22.99 33.43 -28.03
N LEU A 251 -23.89 32.59 -27.50
CA LEU A 251 -23.71 31.14 -27.50
C LEU A 251 -23.77 30.60 -28.94
N PRO A 252 -22.83 29.71 -29.33
CA PRO A 252 -22.95 28.98 -30.59
C PRO A 252 -24.13 28.02 -30.56
N LYS A 253 -24.65 27.69 -31.74
CA LYS A 253 -25.59 26.59 -31.91
C LYS A 253 -24.82 25.27 -31.92
N LEU A 254 -25.30 24.29 -31.14
CA LEU A 254 -24.74 22.93 -31.11
C LEU A 254 -25.48 22.05 -32.12
N ASP A 255 -25.47 22.45 -33.39
CA ASP A 255 -26.15 21.75 -34.50
C ASP A 255 -25.21 20.93 -35.38
N GLY A 256 -23.94 20.80 -34.96
CA GLY A 256 -22.89 20.09 -35.69
C GLY A 256 -22.24 20.89 -36.82
N ARG A 257 -22.68 22.14 -37.06
CA ARG A 257 -22.07 23.06 -38.03
C ARG A 257 -21.10 23.99 -37.31
N LEU A 258 -19.92 24.21 -37.88
CA LEU A 258 -18.88 25.08 -37.31
C LEU A 258 -18.88 26.46 -37.99
N ASP A 259 -20.04 26.93 -38.44
CA ASP A 259 -20.19 28.18 -39.21
C ASP A 259 -20.41 29.43 -38.34
N ASP A 260 -20.70 29.27 -37.04
CA ASP A 260 -20.79 30.40 -36.12
C ASP A 260 -19.47 31.18 -36.01
N ALA A 261 -19.57 32.51 -35.90
CA ALA A 261 -18.42 33.42 -35.84
C ALA A 261 -17.45 33.12 -34.68
N VAL A 262 -17.93 32.48 -33.61
CA VAL A 262 -17.09 32.05 -32.48
C VAL A 262 -16.14 30.92 -32.88
N TRP A 263 -16.59 29.96 -33.68
CA TRP A 263 -15.77 28.84 -34.12
C TRP A 263 -14.68 29.27 -35.09
N GLN A 264 -14.95 30.26 -35.94
CA GLN A 264 -13.96 30.82 -36.86
C GLN A 264 -12.78 31.52 -36.15
N ARG A 265 -12.99 32.00 -34.92
CA ARG A 265 -11.94 32.66 -34.12
C ARG A 265 -11.30 31.73 -33.09
N ALA A 266 -11.88 30.55 -32.86
CA ALA A 266 -11.36 29.59 -31.92
C ALA A 266 -10.03 29.02 -32.43
N ARG A 267 -9.00 29.01 -31.58
CA ARG A 267 -7.76 28.31 -31.91
C ARG A 267 -8.03 26.80 -31.84
N PRO A 268 -7.70 26.02 -32.88
CA PRO A 268 -7.86 24.58 -32.82
C PRO A 268 -6.97 24.01 -31.72
N VAL A 269 -7.55 23.16 -30.87
CA VAL A 269 -6.83 22.41 -29.84
C VAL A 269 -6.99 20.93 -30.14
N ARG A 270 -5.89 20.19 -30.06
CA ARG A 270 -5.91 18.73 -30.19
C ARG A 270 -5.89 18.12 -28.80
N VAL A 271 -6.86 17.25 -28.53
CA VAL A 271 -6.95 16.47 -27.30
C VAL A 271 -6.65 15.02 -27.67
N LEU A 272 -5.61 14.45 -27.06
CA LEU A 272 -5.28 13.05 -27.24
C LEU A 272 -6.18 12.21 -26.35
N THR A 273 -7.04 11.37 -26.93
CA THR A 273 -7.88 10.44 -26.19
C THR A 273 -7.24 9.05 -26.21
N GLN A 274 -7.03 8.45 -25.04
CA GLN A 274 -6.25 7.21 -24.91
C GLN A 274 -7.07 5.92 -25.08
N GLN A 275 -8.40 5.99 -25.06
CA GLN A 275 -9.31 4.83 -25.05
C GLN A 275 -10.71 5.19 -25.59
N GLY A 276 -10.81 6.08 -26.58
CA GLY A 276 -12.12 6.37 -27.20
C GLY A 276 -12.67 5.12 -27.89
N SER A 277 -13.98 4.88 -27.82
CA SER A 277 -14.66 3.74 -28.48
C SER A 277 -14.63 3.80 -30.02
N ASN A 278 -13.76 4.64 -30.59
CA ASN A 278 -13.54 4.78 -32.01
C ASN A 278 -14.87 4.90 -32.76
N LEU A 279 -15.67 5.93 -32.43
CA LEU A 279 -16.99 6.25 -33.00
C LEU A 279 -16.96 6.57 -34.52
N GLY A 280 -16.15 5.84 -35.29
CA GLY A 280 -15.81 6.06 -36.70
C GLY A 280 -14.51 5.38 -37.18
N GLY A 281 -13.78 4.62 -36.33
CA GLY A 281 -12.69 3.75 -36.78
C GLY A 281 -11.42 4.40 -37.35
N SER A 282 -11.08 5.65 -36.99
CA SER A 282 -9.97 6.41 -37.63
C SER A 282 -9.06 7.18 -36.66
N GLY A 283 -8.88 6.67 -35.43
CA GLY A 283 -7.97 7.24 -34.43
C GLY A 283 -6.62 7.67 -34.96
#